data_AF-A0A0E3MAW0-F1
#
_entry.id   AF-A0A0E3MAW0-F1
#
_cell.length_a   1.000
_cell.length_b   1.000
_cell.length_c   1.000
_cell.angle_alpha   90.00
_cell.angle_beta   90.00
_cell.angle_gamma   90.00
#
_symmetry.space_group_name_H-M   'P 1'
#
loop_
_entity.id
_entity.type
_entity.pdbx_description
1 polymer ?
#
loop_
_entity_poly.entity_id
_entity_poly.type
_entity_poly.pdbx_seq_one_letter_code
_entity_poly.pdbx_strand_id
1 'polypeptide(L)'
;MILGKAFARYLTNTLGVETLKITTLKKFFKTGYLQSIAINMLLYDYGISKKHDYGKLASVEERIKILKGKGEEITDYIFLKNGEIKIPSYIIPENPQFIIDLGNMDLLQDEEKISLEQQILVSIKTIREYLFDYNLKLAHTPDSFKLEGRNKIEILNYIPKDNAIVLNPYGDTIANEEIIRNTKFFIIGGIVDKGRRLKNATYELSRRYGYDELPQVKISLRNSTVGVPDRINSIIEILLKVIVGYNLEEAIISTQSNADKVSRLIKELNTLDKFDYNTILDLKNWLKIDDRLLKLALKKSKFRVHLP
;
A
#
# COMPACT_ATOMS: atom_id res chain seq x y z
N MET A 1 -1.39 -4.71 -10.38
CA MET A 1 -0.94 -3.33 -10.69
C MET A 1 -2.08 -2.56 -11.35
N ILE A 2 -2.31 -1.30 -10.99
CA ILE A 2 -3.43 -0.49 -11.51
C ILE A 2 -2.91 0.42 -12.62
N LEU A 3 -1.89 1.25 -12.34
CA LEU A 3 -1.26 2.11 -13.35
C LEU A 3 -0.61 1.28 -14.46
N GLY A 4 0.08 0.18 -14.13
CA GLY A 4 0.64 -0.73 -15.14
C GLY A 4 -0.40 -1.27 -16.14
N LYS A 5 -1.63 -1.56 -15.67
CA LYS A 5 -2.75 -1.98 -16.54
C LYS A 5 -3.25 -0.84 -17.42
N ALA A 6 -3.40 0.36 -16.86
CA ALA A 6 -3.79 1.54 -17.63
C ALA A 6 -2.74 1.86 -18.72
N PHE A 7 -1.46 1.73 -18.37
CA PHE A 7 -0.35 1.89 -19.31
C PHE A 7 -0.36 0.81 -20.40
N ALA A 8 -0.64 -0.46 -20.06
CA ALA A 8 -0.79 -1.51 -21.06
C ALA A 8 -1.86 -1.20 -22.12
N ARG A 9 -3.01 -0.70 -21.67
CA ARG A 9 -4.12 -0.29 -22.55
C ARG A 9 -3.71 0.86 -23.46
N TYR A 10 -2.99 1.84 -22.95
CA TYR A 10 -2.45 2.93 -23.77
C TYR A 10 -1.47 2.41 -24.82
N LEU A 11 -0.51 1.56 -24.42
CA LEU A 11 0.45 0.96 -25.34
C LEU A 11 -0.23 0.18 -26.48
N THR A 12 -1.17 -0.68 -26.14
CA THR A 12 -1.88 -1.53 -27.11
C THR A 12 -2.88 -0.75 -27.96
N ASN A 13 -3.82 -0.03 -27.32
CA ASN A 13 -4.95 0.59 -28.04
C ASN A 13 -4.59 1.90 -28.75
N THR A 14 -3.58 2.63 -28.25
CA THR A 14 -3.21 3.93 -28.81
C THR A 14 -1.95 3.87 -29.65
N LEU A 15 -0.94 3.09 -29.22
CA LEU A 15 0.34 3.01 -29.92
C LEU A 15 0.52 1.73 -30.76
N GLY A 16 -0.36 0.73 -30.62
CA GLY A 16 -0.21 -0.57 -31.29
C GLY A 16 1.04 -1.33 -30.83
N VAL A 17 1.48 -1.12 -29.60
CA VAL A 17 2.70 -1.74 -29.04
C VAL A 17 2.36 -3.07 -28.39
N GLU A 18 2.80 -4.16 -29.00
CA GLU A 18 2.68 -5.51 -28.45
C GLU A 18 4.00 -6.04 -27.87
N THR A 19 5.12 -5.46 -28.29
CA THR A 19 6.46 -5.83 -27.81
C THR A 19 7.25 -4.58 -27.48
N LEU A 20 7.86 -4.52 -26.30
CA LEU A 20 8.65 -3.38 -25.83
C LEU A 20 9.98 -3.86 -25.22
N LYS A 21 11.10 -3.36 -25.73
CA LYS A 21 12.42 -3.65 -25.14
C LYS A 21 12.80 -2.64 -24.06
N ILE A 22 13.28 -3.13 -22.93
CA ILE A 22 13.78 -2.32 -21.82
C ILE A 22 15.31 -2.34 -21.85
N THR A 23 15.92 -1.17 -21.94
CA THR A 23 17.39 -1.03 -21.83
C THR A 23 17.82 -0.97 -20.37
N THR A 24 17.35 0.04 -19.65
CA THR A 24 17.64 0.28 -18.24
C THR A 24 16.39 0.80 -17.53
N LEU A 25 16.27 0.51 -16.25
CA LEU A 25 15.23 1.07 -15.36
C LEU A 25 15.93 1.68 -14.15
N LYS A 26 15.58 2.92 -13.80
CA LYS A 26 16.11 3.55 -12.57
C LYS A 26 15.45 2.95 -11.33
N LYS A 27 14.17 2.60 -11.41
CA LYS A 27 13.42 1.92 -10.35
C LYS A 27 12.67 0.72 -10.90
N PHE A 28 12.70 -0.36 -10.13
CA PHE A 28 11.93 -1.56 -10.39
C PHE A 28 11.02 -1.83 -9.19
N PHE A 29 9.77 -2.18 -9.45
CA PHE A 29 8.74 -2.44 -8.45
C PHE A 29 8.31 -3.90 -8.50
N LYS A 30 7.95 -4.45 -7.33
CA LYS A 30 7.58 -5.86 -7.16
C LYS A 30 6.35 -6.30 -7.96
N THR A 31 5.55 -5.32 -8.38
CA THR A 31 4.29 -5.55 -9.08
C THR A 31 4.43 -5.73 -10.58
N GLY A 32 5.59 -5.45 -11.18
CA GLY A 32 5.86 -5.78 -12.59
C GLY A 32 6.62 -4.70 -13.37
N TYR A 33 6.95 -5.06 -14.61
CA TYR A 33 7.65 -4.20 -15.56
C TYR A 33 6.80 -3.02 -16.02
N LEU A 34 5.53 -3.22 -16.35
CA LEU A 34 4.67 -2.14 -16.86
C LEU A 34 4.46 -1.05 -15.82
N GLN A 35 4.23 -1.42 -14.56
CA GLN A 35 4.21 -0.46 -13.46
C GLN A 35 5.54 0.30 -13.36
N SER A 36 6.66 -0.45 -13.42
CA SER A 36 7.99 0.14 -13.31
C SER A 36 8.27 1.13 -14.44
N ILE A 37 7.99 0.75 -15.68
CA ILE A 37 8.15 1.62 -16.85
C ILE A 37 7.33 2.90 -16.67
N ALA A 38 6.04 2.78 -16.34
CA ALA A 38 5.16 3.93 -16.17
C ALA A 38 5.70 4.93 -15.14
N ILE A 39 6.12 4.46 -13.96
CA ILE A 39 6.73 5.32 -12.93
C ILE A 39 8.02 5.98 -13.42
N ASN A 40 8.87 5.25 -14.14
CA ASN A 40 10.12 5.81 -14.64
C ASN A 40 9.90 6.89 -15.70
N MET A 41 8.86 6.75 -16.54
CA MET A 41 8.45 7.79 -17.48
C MET A 41 7.92 9.03 -16.75
N LEU A 42 7.16 8.86 -15.66
CA LEU A 42 6.55 9.96 -14.91
C LEU A 42 7.54 10.78 -14.05
N LEU A 43 8.61 10.16 -13.56
CA LEU A 43 9.51 10.76 -12.54
C LEU A 43 10.98 10.93 -12.95
N TYR A 44 11.45 10.19 -13.94
CA TYR A 44 12.90 10.05 -14.18
C TYR A 44 13.33 10.32 -15.62
N ASP A 45 12.49 11.05 -16.38
CA ASP A 45 12.76 11.50 -17.75
C ASP A 45 12.92 10.36 -18.77
N TYR A 46 12.45 9.17 -18.44
CA TYR A 46 12.40 8.06 -19.41
C TYR A 46 11.24 8.24 -20.40
N GLY A 47 11.28 7.49 -21.49
CA GLY A 47 10.24 7.45 -22.50
C GLY A 47 10.39 6.23 -23.41
N ILE A 48 9.58 6.19 -24.45
CA ILE A 48 9.66 5.18 -25.51
C ILE A 48 10.14 5.86 -26.79
N SER A 49 11.03 5.21 -27.52
CA SER A 49 11.44 5.60 -28.87
C SER A 49 11.04 4.53 -29.87
N LYS A 50 10.61 4.97 -31.06
CA LYS A 50 10.35 4.08 -32.21
C LYS A 50 11.67 3.70 -32.86
N LYS A 51 12.17 2.49 -32.59
CA LYS A 51 13.43 1.98 -33.13
C LYS A 51 13.38 0.47 -33.20
N HIS A 52 13.74 -0.05 -34.37
CA HIS A 52 13.89 -1.49 -34.59
C HIS A 52 15.06 -2.06 -33.77
N ASP A 53 14.81 -3.10 -32.99
CA ASP A 53 15.79 -3.77 -32.16
C ASP A 53 15.35 -5.21 -31.82
N TYR A 54 16.28 -5.99 -31.26
CA TYR A 54 16.11 -7.39 -30.91
C TYR A 54 16.33 -7.61 -29.42
N GLY A 55 15.64 -8.56 -28.80
CA GLY A 55 15.84 -8.85 -27.38
C GLY A 55 15.38 -10.25 -26.98
N LYS A 56 15.70 -10.64 -25.74
CA LYS A 56 15.20 -11.87 -25.13
C LYS A 56 13.92 -11.56 -24.36
N LEU A 57 12.92 -12.42 -24.49
CA LEU A 57 11.69 -12.32 -23.70
C LEU A 57 12.01 -12.43 -22.21
N ALA A 58 11.64 -11.40 -21.45
CA ALA A 58 11.86 -11.32 -20.01
C ALA A 58 10.56 -11.49 -19.21
N SER A 59 9.43 -11.02 -19.76
CA SER A 59 8.11 -11.16 -19.15
C SER A 59 7.02 -10.96 -20.20
N VAL A 60 5.81 -11.42 -19.93
CA VAL A 60 4.59 -11.05 -20.67
C VAL A 60 3.61 -10.48 -19.65
N GLU A 61 3.26 -9.21 -19.80
CA GLU A 61 2.35 -8.51 -18.90
C GLU A 61 1.24 -7.85 -19.72
N GLU A 62 -0.03 -8.13 -19.41
CA GLU A 62 -1.18 -7.53 -20.10
C GLU A 62 -1.08 -7.65 -21.64
N ARG A 63 -0.64 -8.82 -22.12
CA ARG A 63 -0.37 -9.15 -23.55
C ARG A 63 0.83 -8.44 -24.18
N ILE A 64 1.57 -7.65 -23.43
CA ILE A 64 2.79 -6.98 -23.91
C ILE A 64 4.00 -7.85 -23.58
N LYS A 65 4.74 -8.23 -24.62
CA LYS A 65 6.05 -8.89 -24.49
C LYS A 65 7.09 -7.87 -24.06
N ILE A 66 7.67 -8.07 -22.88
CA ILE A 66 8.75 -7.25 -22.36
C ILE A 66 10.08 -7.92 -22.71
N LEU A 67 10.91 -7.25 -23.50
CA LEU A 67 12.22 -7.76 -23.91
C LEU A 67 13.37 -7.10 -23.13
N LYS A 68 14.47 -7.84 -22.97
CA LYS A 68 15.74 -7.35 -22.39
C LYS A 68 16.95 -7.97 -23.06
N GLY A 69 18.09 -7.29 -22.96
CA GLY A 69 19.39 -7.82 -23.40
C GLY A 69 19.44 -8.17 -24.88
N LYS A 70 20.29 -9.15 -25.22
CA LYS A 70 20.40 -9.73 -26.57
C LYS A 70 19.46 -10.93 -26.71
N GLY A 71 18.81 -11.08 -27.85
CA GLY A 71 17.95 -12.21 -28.19
C GLY A 71 17.41 -12.06 -29.62
N GLU A 72 16.43 -12.88 -29.98
CA GLU A 72 15.91 -12.98 -31.36
C GLU A 72 14.51 -12.36 -31.54
N GLU A 73 13.80 -12.04 -30.46
CA GLU A 73 12.48 -11.40 -30.55
C GLU A 73 12.63 -9.96 -31.01
N ILE A 74 11.82 -9.57 -31.99
CA ILE A 74 11.86 -8.26 -32.63
C ILE A 74 10.93 -7.28 -31.90
N THR A 75 11.33 -6.02 -31.84
CA THR A 75 10.48 -4.90 -31.46
C THR A 75 10.83 -3.65 -32.25
N ASP A 76 9.84 -2.79 -32.48
CA ASP A 76 10.05 -1.44 -33.00
C ASP A 76 9.96 -0.37 -31.90
N TYR A 77 9.93 -0.78 -30.64
CA TYR A 77 9.76 0.11 -29.49
C TYR A 77 10.77 -0.20 -28.39
N ILE A 78 11.51 0.84 -27.99
CA ILE A 78 12.53 0.73 -26.94
C ILE A 78 12.23 1.75 -25.85
N PHE A 79 12.21 1.27 -24.61
CA PHE A 79 12.19 2.08 -23.42
C PHE A 79 13.61 2.49 -23.02
N LEU A 80 13.86 3.80 -22.97
CA LEU A 80 15.16 4.38 -22.63
C LEU A 80 15.04 5.79 -22.02
N LYS A 81 16.13 6.26 -21.42
CA LYS A 81 16.22 7.62 -20.86
C LYS A 81 16.10 8.66 -21.97
N ASN A 82 15.32 9.71 -21.78
CA ASN A 82 15.03 10.74 -22.78
C ASN A 82 14.30 10.22 -24.03
N GLY A 83 13.62 9.07 -23.96
CA GLY A 83 12.75 8.62 -25.06
C GLY A 83 11.64 9.63 -25.38
N GLU A 84 11.26 9.70 -26.65
CA GLU A 84 10.42 10.76 -27.24
C GLU A 84 8.95 10.65 -26.80
N ILE A 85 8.40 9.43 -26.85
CA ILE A 85 7.02 9.18 -26.46
C ILE A 85 6.97 9.16 -24.94
N LYS A 86 6.30 10.16 -24.39
CA LYS A 86 6.02 10.28 -22.96
C LYS A 86 4.68 9.66 -22.62
N ILE A 87 4.52 9.38 -21.34
CA ILE A 87 3.29 8.86 -20.77
C ILE A 87 2.29 10.02 -20.64
N PRO A 88 1.10 9.94 -21.23
CA PRO A 88 0.13 11.02 -21.11
C PRO A 88 -0.51 11.03 -19.71
N SER A 89 -0.85 12.21 -19.19
CA SER A 89 -1.41 12.36 -17.83
C SER A 89 -2.74 11.64 -17.65
N TYR A 90 -3.58 11.56 -18.68
CA TYR A 90 -4.92 10.97 -18.61
C TYR A 90 -4.93 9.46 -18.33
N ILE A 91 -3.79 8.77 -18.45
CA ILE A 91 -3.72 7.33 -18.13
C ILE A 91 -3.49 7.07 -16.65
N ILE A 92 -3.11 8.11 -15.89
CA ILE A 92 -2.95 8.00 -14.45
C ILE A 92 -4.34 7.79 -13.86
N PRO A 93 -4.60 6.68 -13.14
CA PRO A 93 -5.91 6.43 -12.58
C PRO A 93 -6.33 7.53 -11.60
N GLU A 94 -7.52 8.07 -11.77
CA GLU A 94 -8.07 9.05 -10.83
C GLU A 94 -8.42 8.43 -9.47
N ASN A 95 -8.74 7.13 -9.42
CA ASN A 95 -9.12 6.43 -8.20
C ASN A 95 -8.39 5.09 -8.09
N PRO A 96 -8.18 4.56 -6.87
CA PRO A 96 -8.52 5.15 -5.57
C PRO A 96 -7.61 6.34 -5.18
N GLN A 97 -8.04 7.09 -4.16
CA GLN A 97 -7.32 8.21 -3.57
C GLN A 97 -7.13 7.97 -2.07
N PHE A 98 -5.91 8.14 -1.58
CA PHE A 98 -5.54 7.98 -0.18
C PHE A 98 -5.20 9.35 0.40
N ILE A 99 -5.86 9.73 1.49
CA ILE A 99 -5.71 11.04 2.12
C ILE A 99 -5.16 10.81 3.51
N ILE A 100 -3.96 11.30 3.77
CA ILE A 100 -3.37 11.30 5.11
C ILE A 100 -3.68 12.66 5.74
N ASP A 101 -4.50 12.66 6.79
CA ASP A 101 -4.89 13.87 7.51
C ASP A 101 -3.88 14.18 8.61
N LEU A 102 -3.18 15.30 8.47
CA LEU A 102 -2.12 15.76 9.37
C LEU A 102 -2.62 16.75 10.43
N GLY A 103 -3.93 16.95 10.56
CA GLY A 103 -4.51 17.97 11.45
C GLY A 103 -4.28 17.75 12.96
N ASN A 104 -3.69 16.62 13.35
CA ASN A 104 -3.22 16.38 14.72
C ASN A 104 -1.68 16.36 14.85
N MET A 105 -0.92 16.70 13.80
CA MET A 105 0.54 16.60 13.81
C MET A 105 1.18 17.43 14.94
N ASP A 106 0.59 18.55 15.33
CA ASP A 106 1.10 19.39 16.43
C ASP A 106 0.94 18.75 17.82
N LEU A 107 0.10 17.70 17.96
CA LEU A 107 -0.06 16.93 19.20
C LEU A 107 0.99 15.83 19.37
N LEU A 108 1.80 15.60 18.33
CA LEU A 108 2.85 14.61 18.32
C LEU A 108 4.12 15.12 18.98
N GLN A 109 4.80 14.23 19.69
CA GLN A 109 6.18 14.45 20.13
C GLN A 109 7.12 14.39 18.93
N ASP A 110 8.32 14.95 19.05
CA ASP A 110 9.27 15.05 17.94
C ASP A 110 9.62 13.67 17.34
N GLU A 111 9.80 12.66 18.18
CA GLU A 111 10.04 11.28 17.75
C GLU A 111 8.87 10.71 16.93
N GLU A 112 7.63 11.06 17.30
CA GLU A 112 6.43 10.63 16.60
C GLU A 112 6.24 11.38 15.28
N LYS A 113 6.60 12.67 15.22
CA LYS A 113 6.62 13.45 13.97
C LYS A 113 7.60 12.86 12.97
N ILE A 114 8.82 12.52 13.41
CA ILE A 114 9.82 11.83 12.58
C ILE A 114 9.26 10.48 12.10
N SER A 115 8.60 9.72 12.97
CA SER A 115 7.97 8.46 12.58
C SER A 115 6.86 8.64 11.55
N LEU A 116 6.01 9.67 11.70
CA LEU A 116 4.95 10.02 10.76
C LEU A 116 5.52 10.40 9.39
N GLU A 117 6.53 11.27 9.35
CA GLU A 117 7.24 11.65 8.12
C GLU A 117 7.79 10.43 7.39
N GLN A 118 8.44 9.52 8.11
CA GLN A 118 8.94 8.27 7.54
C GLN A 118 7.80 7.41 6.99
N GLN A 119 6.67 7.30 7.70
CA GLN A 119 5.51 6.57 7.21
C GLN A 119 4.91 7.18 5.95
N ILE A 120 4.87 8.50 5.82
CA ILE A 120 4.42 9.19 4.60
C ILE A 120 5.38 8.89 3.44
N LEU A 121 6.71 9.00 3.65
CA LEU A 121 7.71 8.68 2.63
C LEU A 121 7.62 7.22 2.15
N VAL A 122 7.39 6.28 3.08
CA VAL A 122 7.18 4.87 2.73
C VAL A 122 5.83 4.70 2.02
N SER A 123 4.79 5.45 2.40
CA SER A 123 3.48 5.43 1.73
C SER A 123 3.57 5.84 0.27
N ILE A 124 4.39 6.84 -0.07
CA ILE A 124 4.67 7.21 -1.47
C ILE A 124 5.25 6.02 -2.23
N LYS A 125 6.21 5.31 -1.63
CA LYS A 125 6.79 4.11 -2.24
C LYS A 125 5.75 3.01 -2.42
N THR A 126 4.91 2.77 -1.42
CA THR A 126 3.80 1.80 -1.49
C THR A 126 2.84 2.16 -2.62
N ILE A 127 2.43 3.42 -2.73
CA ILE A 127 1.53 3.90 -3.79
C ILE A 127 2.16 3.66 -5.16
N ARG A 128 3.44 3.97 -5.35
CA ARG A 128 4.16 3.74 -6.62
C ARG A 128 4.27 2.27 -7.03
N GLU A 129 4.04 1.32 -6.13
CA GLU A 129 3.92 -0.10 -6.50
C GLU A 129 2.61 -0.41 -7.25
N TYR A 130 1.57 0.41 -7.14
CA TYR A 130 0.26 0.10 -7.72
C TYR A 130 -0.31 1.22 -8.62
N LEU A 131 -0.03 2.47 -8.26
CA LEU A 131 -0.63 3.72 -8.74
C LEU A 131 0.48 4.76 -9.01
N PHE A 132 0.18 6.06 -8.90
CA PHE A 132 1.13 7.18 -8.97
C PHE A 132 0.96 8.12 -7.78
N ASP A 133 1.91 9.05 -7.58
CA ASP A 133 1.93 10.01 -6.47
C ASP A 133 0.63 10.83 -6.34
N TYR A 134 -0.04 11.14 -7.45
CA TYR A 134 -1.33 11.85 -7.45
C TYR A 134 -2.45 11.11 -6.72
N ASN A 135 -2.29 9.81 -6.45
CA ASN A 135 -3.23 9.00 -5.70
C ASN A 135 -3.01 9.07 -4.18
N LEU A 136 -1.96 9.78 -3.73
CA LEU A 136 -1.70 10.07 -2.33
C LEU A 136 -1.81 11.57 -2.12
N LYS A 137 -2.60 11.97 -1.13
CA LYS A 137 -2.84 13.36 -0.78
C LYS A 137 -2.60 13.58 0.69
N LEU A 138 -2.23 14.81 1.04
CA LEU A 138 -2.16 15.25 2.44
C LEU A 138 -3.25 16.27 2.68
N ALA A 139 -3.92 16.19 3.83
CA ALA A 139 -4.89 17.18 4.26
C ALA A 139 -4.44 17.81 5.57
N HIS A 140 -4.85 19.07 5.79
CA HIS A 140 -4.57 19.83 7.00
C HIS A 140 -3.08 19.83 7.38
N THR A 141 -2.23 19.93 6.37
CA THR A 141 -0.78 19.97 6.50
C THR A 141 -0.36 21.26 7.21
N PRO A 142 0.39 21.20 8.33
CA PRO A 142 0.91 22.42 8.97
C PRO A 142 2.01 23.05 8.10
N ASP A 143 2.15 24.38 8.15
CA ASP A 143 3.13 25.12 7.34
C ASP A 143 4.59 24.68 7.54
N SER A 144 4.88 24.11 8.71
CA SER A 144 6.19 23.58 9.06
C SER A 144 6.54 22.26 8.34
N PHE A 145 5.54 21.53 7.87
CA PHE A 145 5.75 20.22 7.26
C PHE A 145 6.26 20.36 5.82
N LYS A 146 7.37 19.68 5.53
CA LYS A 146 7.96 19.65 4.20
C LYS A 146 8.31 18.23 3.81
N LEU A 147 7.90 17.83 2.61
CA LEU A 147 8.30 16.56 2.01
C LEU A 147 9.49 16.79 1.08
N GLU A 148 10.61 16.16 1.40
CA GLU A 148 11.77 16.18 0.53
C GLU A 148 11.64 15.20 -0.65
N GLY A 149 12.33 15.54 -1.75
CA GLY A 149 12.47 14.67 -2.92
C GLY A 149 11.53 14.98 -4.08
N ARG A 150 11.64 14.18 -5.14
CA ARG A 150 10.83 14.32 -6.37
C ARG A 150 9.47 13.65 -6.19
N ASN A 151 8.63 14.21 -5.33
CA ASN A 151 7.28 13.70 -5.09
C ASN A 151 6.27 14.65 -5.73
N LYS A 152 5.18 14.09 -6.28
CA LYS A 152 4.08 14.87 -6.87
C LYS A 152 2.79 14.75 -6.07
N ILE A 153 2.89 14.68 -4.75
CA ILE A 153 1.72 14.64 -3.86
C ILE A 153 0.96 15.97 -3.92
N GLU A 154 -0.36 15.89 -3.87
CA GLU A 154 -1.24 17.05 -3.74
C GLU A 154 -1.55 17.32 -2.26
N ILE A 155 -1.56 18.61 -1.87
CA ILE A 155 -2.06 19.06 -0.56
C ILE A 155 -3.48 19.57 -0.74
N LEU A 156 -4.40 19.04 0.04
CA LEU A 156 -5.80 19.40 0.07
C LEU A 156 -6.11 20.36 1.20
N ASN A 157 -6.97 21.33 0.90
CA ASN A 157 -7.55 22.25 1.89
C ASN A 157 -8.90 21.76 2.44
N TYR A 158 -9.38 20.59 1.99
CA TYR A 158 -10.66 20.00 2.39
C TYR A 158 -10.62 18.48 2.28
N ILE A 159 -11.58 17.80 2.91
CA ILE A 159 -11.78 16.36 2.81
C ILE A 159 -12.94 16.07 1.84
N PRO A 160 -12.72 15.33 0.74
CA PRO A 160 -13.80 14.85 -0.13
C PRO A 160 -14.74 13.92 0.63
N LYS A 161 -16.06 14.13 0.45
CA LYS A 161 -17.10 13.36 1.15
C LYS A 161 -17.80 12.32 0.28
N ASP A 162 -17.84 12.53 -1.04
CA ASP A 162 -18.48 11.59 -1.98
C ASP A 162 -17.71 10.26 -2.03
N ASN A 163 -18.38 9.16 -1.66
CA ASN A 163 -17.82 7.81 -1.68
C ASN A 163 -16.46 7.70 -0.94
N ALA A 164 -16.44 8.27 0.27
CA ALA A 164 -15.29 8.31 1.16
C ALA A 164 -15.53 7.50 2.43
N ILE A 165 -14.47 6.91 2.97
CA ILE A 165 -14.48 6.28 4.30
C ILE A 165 -13.34 6.80 5.15
N VAL A 166 -13.54 6.78 6.47
CA VAL A 166 -12.51 7.10 7.45
C VAL A 166 -12.01 5.80 8.06
N LEU A 167 -10.71 5.54 7.95
CA LEU A 167 -10.10 4.37 8.56
C LEU A 167 -9.88 4.64 10.04
N ASN A 168 -10.66 3.97 10.88
CA ASN A 168 -10.70 4.19 12.31
C ASN A 168 -10.68 2.84 13.05
N PRO A 169 -9.68 2.55 13.89
CA PRO A 169 -9.60 1.28 14.62
C PRO A 169 -10.75 1.10 15.63
N TYR A 170 -11.47 2.17 15.97
CA TYR A 170 -12.66 2.17 16.82
C TYR A 170 -13.96 2.39 16.04
N GLY A 171 -13.92 2.31 14.71
CA GLY A 171 -15.07 2.38 13.83
C GLY A 171 -16.12 1.30 14.15
N ASP A 172 -17.38 1.66 13.95
CA ASP A 172 -18.55 0.78 14.08
C ASP A 172 -18.72 -0.14 12.87
N THR A 173 -18.32 0.33 11.68
CA THR A 173 -18.39 -0.40 10.42
C THR A 173 -17.17 -1.32 10.29
N ILE A 174 -17.38 -2.60 10.01
CA ILE A 174 -16.28 -3.56 9.78
C ILE A 174 -15.92 -3.56 8.30
N ALA A 175 -14.64 -3.36 7.99
CA ALA A 175 -14.15 -3.43 6.61
C ALA A 175 -14.39 -4.81 6.00
N ASN A 176 -14.84 -4.83 4.75
CA ASN A 176 -14.87 -6.01 3.90
C ASN A 176 -14.40 -5.62 2.48
N GLU A 177 -14.22 -6.61 1.62
CA GLU A 177 -13.71 -6.42 0.27
C GLU A 177 -14.63 -5.55 -0.60
N GLU A 178 -15.95 -5.64 -0.41
CA GLU A 178 -16.92 -4.85 -1.17
C GLU A 178 -16.82 -3.37 -0.83
N ILE A 179 -16.84 -3.02 0.46
CA ILE A 179 -16.65 -1.65 0.94
C ILE A 179 -15.34 -1.08 0.37
N ILE A 180 -14.24 -1.82 0.50
CA ILE A 180 -12.93 -1.37 0.04
C ILE A 180 -12.92 -1.17 -1.48
N ARG A 181 -13.42 -2.12 -2.27
CA ARG A 181 -13.37 -2.03 -3.75
C ARG A 181 -14.27 -0.95 -4.32
N ASN A 182 -15.37 -0.63 -3.63
CA ASN A 182 -16.32 0.37 -4.07
C ASN A 182 -15.99 1.78 -3.58
N THR A 183 -15.03 1.95 -2.66
CA THR A 183 -14.63 3.24 -2.10
C THR A 183 -13.68 4.01 -3.03
N LYS A 184 -13.91 5.31 -3.23
CA LYS A 184 -13.01 6.20 -3.98
C LYS A 184 -11.94 6.83 -3.07
N PHE A 185 -12.33 7.35 -1.92
CA PHE A 185 -11.44 8.08 -1.01
C PHE A 185 -11.27 7.36 0.33
N PHE A 186 -10.01 7.13 0.70
CA PHE A 186 -9.63 6.54 1.99
C PHE A 186 -8.96 7.60 2.84
N ILE A 187 -9.63 8.02 3.92
CA ILE A 187 -9.10 9.01 4.86
C ILE A 187 -8.40 8.25 5.99
N ILE A 188 -7.14 8.61 6.24
CA ILE A 188 -6.27 7.95 7.21
C ILE A 188 -5.72 9.03 8.14
N GLY A 189 -5.90 8.88 9.44
CA GLY A 189 -5.27 9.78 10.40
C GLY A 189 -3.74 9.69 10.33
N GLY A 190 -3.06 10.82 10.37
CA GLY A 190 -1.60 10.91 10.55
C GLY A 190 -1.15 10.45 11.94
N ILE A 191 -2.09 10.22 12.85
CA ILE A 191 -1.85 9.62 14.15
C ILE A 191 -2.45 8.23 14.15
N VAL A 192 -1.65 7.25 14.52
CA VAL A 192 -2.18 5.95 14.90
C VAL A 192 -2.69 6.07 16.33
N ASP A 193 -3.97 5.77 16.55
CA ASP A 193 -4.59 5.64 17.87
C ASP A 193 -3.94 4.48 18.68
N LYS A 194 -2.67 4.63 19.08
CA LYS A 194 -1.90 3.67 19.85
C LYS A 194 -1.73 4.14 21.29
N GLY A 195 -1.93 3.19 22.20
CA GLY A 195 -1.80 3.42 23.63
C GLY A 195 -2.94 4.26 24.21
N ARG A 196 -2.78 4.65 25.48
CA ARG A 196 -3.81 5.41 26.21
C ARG A 196 -3.87 6.88 25.80
N ARG A 197 -2.76 7.45 25.30
CA ARG A 197 -2.62 8.90 25.05
C ARG A 197 -3.45 9.40 23.87
N LEU A 198 -3.62 8.57 22.84
CA LEU A 198 -4.24 8.98 21.57
C LEU A 198 -5.47 8.14 21.24
N LYS A 199 -6.14 7.59 22.26
CA LYS A 199 -7.37 6.83 22.07
C LYS A 199 -8.45 7.74 21.48
N ASN A 200 -9.10 7.32 20.40
CA ASN A 200 -10.13 8.08 19.67
C ASN A 200 -9.61 9.35 18.96
N ALA A 201 -8.29 9.50 18.75
CA ALA A 201 -7.76 10.69 18.08
C ALA A 201 -8.32 10.83 16.65
N THR A 202 -8.63 9.72 15.97
CA THR A 202 -9.28 9.73 14.65
C THR A 202 -10.74 10.25 14.71
N TYR A 203 -11.50 9.91 15.75
CA TYR A 203 -12.85 10.45 15.97
C TYR A 203 -12.83 11.95 16.32
N GLU A 204 -11.81 12.39 17.06
CA GLU A 204 -11.65 13.81 17.38
C GLU A 204 -11.21 14.62 16.16
N LEU A 205 -10.34 14.06 15.32
CA LEU A 205 -9.89 14.65 14.07
C LEU A 205 -11.06 14.86 13.10
N SER A 206 -11.85 13.80 12.87
CA SER A 206 -13.02 13.85 12.00
C SER A 206 -14.05 14.88 12.45
N ARG A 207 -14.36 14.95 13.76
CA ARG A 207 -15.25 15.98 14.31
C ARG A 207 -14.68 17.39 14.15
N ARG A 208 -13.39 17.58 14.41
CA ARG A 208 -12.72 18.89 14.30
C ARG A 208 -12.80 19.45 12.88
N TYR A 209 -12.62 18.59 11.88
CA TYR A 209 -12.57 18.98 10.47
C TYR A 209 -13.85 18.66 9.69
N GLY A 210 -14.92 18.26 10.40
CA GLY A 210 -16.28 18.14 9.86
C GLY A 210 -16.46 17.02 8.82
N TYR A 211 -15.91 15.83 9.12
CA TYR A 211 -16.09 14.62 8.31
C TYR A 211 -16.44 13.38 9.16
N ASP A 212 -16.94 13.59 10.39
CA ASP A 212 -17.36 12.53 11.30
C ASP A 212 -18.65 11.83 10.89
N GLU A 213 -19.42 12.42 9.97
CA GLU A 213 -20.58 11.79 9.34
C GLU A 213 -20.20 10.71 8.32
N LEU A 214 -18.94 10.66 7.88
CA LEU A 214 -18.47 9.63 6.96
C LEU A 214 -18.37 8.28 7.67
N PRO A 215 -18.58 7.16 6.95
CA PRO A 215 -18.45 5.82 7.51
C PRO A 215 -17.09 5.62 8.21
N GLN A 216 -17.14 5.25 9.49
CA GLN A 216 -15.98 4.99 10.33
C GLN A 216 -15.64 3.50 10.25
N VAL A 217 -14.71 3.16 9.36
CA VAL A 217 -14.44 1.79 8.95
C VAL A 217 -13.22 1.23 9.68
N LYS A 218 -13.43 0.11 10.39
CA LYS A 218 -12.43 -0.63 11.13
C LYS A 218 -11.96 -1.85 10.34
N ILE A 219 -10.67 -1.89 10.04
CA ILE A 219 -10.02 -3.09 9.50
C ILE A 219 -9.78 -4.08 10.66
N SER A 220 -10.26 -5.31 10.50
CA SER A 220 -10.13 -6.35 11.52
C SER A 220 -9.66 -7.67 10.90
N LEU A 221 -8.91 -8.44 11.68
CA LEU A 221 -8.52 -9.81 11.35
C LEU A 221 -9.31 -10.75 12.27
N ARG A 222 -10.33 -11.44 11.73
CA ARG A 222 -11.29 -12.25 12.49
C ARG A 222 -11.86 -11.51 13.71
N ASN A 223 -12.52 -10.37 13.46
CA ASN A 223 -13.17 -9.51 14.46
C ASN A 223 -12.24 -8.88 15.51
N SER A 224 -10.92 -8.88 15.25
CA SER A 224 -9.92 -8.31 16.15
C SER A 224 -8.99 -7.35 15.41
N THR A 225 -8.72 -6.18 15.99
CA THR A 225 -7.69 -5.24 15.50
C THR A 225 -6.27 -5.68 15.90
N VAL A 226 -6.13 -6.58 16.89
CA VAL A 226 -4.82 -7.13 17.26
C VAL A 226 -4.25 -7.93 16.10
N GLY A 227 -3.02 -7.60 15.71
CA GLY A 227 -2.34 -8.15 14.55
C GLY A 227 -2.63 -7.43 13.24
N VAL A 228 -3.55 -6.47 13.20
CA VAL A 228 -3.70 -5.60 12.03
C VAL A 228 -2.58 -4.56 12.07
N PRO A 229 -1.75 -4.44 11.02
CA PRO A 229 -0.75 -3.39 10.93
C PRO A 229 -1.39 -2.02 11.11
N ASP A 230 -0.73 -1.15 11.85
CA ASP A 230 -1.25 0.16 12.19
C ASP A 230 -0.53 1.29 11.46
N ARG A 231 0.64 1.00 10.88
CA ARG A 231 1.40 1.98 10.09
C ARG A 231 0.63 2.39 8.85
N ILE A 232 0.62 3.68 8.53
CA ILE A 232 -0.13 4.25 7.41
C ILE A 232 0.21 3.55 6.09
N ASN A 233 1.50 3.36 5.82
CA ASN A 233 1.95 2.70 4.59
C ASN A 233 1.49 1.24 4.50
N SER A 234 1.33 0.54 5.63
CA SER A 234 0.86 -0.83 5.69
C SER A 234 -0.65 -0.91 5.50
N ILE A 235 -1.40 0.04 6.08
CA ILE A 235 -2.84 0.18 5.85
C ILE A 235 -3.13 0.42 4.36
N ILE A 236 -2.40 1.36 3.73
CA ILE A 236 -2.49 1.61 2.29
C ILE A 236 -2.18 0.34 1.49
N GLU A 237 -1.14 -0.42 1.86
CA GLU A 237 -0.79 -1.67 1.16
C GLU A 237 -1.91 -2.72 1.28
N ILE A 238 -2.55 -2.86 2.45
CA ILE A 238 -3.68 -3.76 2.64
C ILE A 238 -4.83 -3.39 1.70
N LEU A 239 -5.20 -2.11 1.67
CA LEU A 239 -6.27 -1.61 0.81
C LEU A 239 -5.96 -1.83 -0.67
N LEU A 240 -4.74 -1.49 -1.11
CA LEU A 240 -4.31 -1.70 -2.49
C LEU A 240 -4.32 -3.17 -2.90
N LYS A 241 -3.87 -4.08 -2.02
CA LYS A 241 -3.93 -5.53 -2.26
C LYS A 241 -5.38 -5.99 -2.47
N VAL A 242 -6.30 -5.56 -1.60
CA VAL A 242 -7.72 -5.89 -1.76
C VAL A 242 -8.25 -5.35 -3.07
N ILE A 243 -7.99 -4.08 -3.40
CA ILE A 243 -8.43 -3.45 -4.66
C ILE A 243 -7.95 -4.25 -5.88
N VAL A 244 -6.72 -4.78 -5.87
CA VAL A 244 -6.20 -5.57 -7.01
C VAL A 244 -6.60 -7.04 -7.01
N GLY A 245 -7.36 -7.53 -6.02
CA GLY A 245 -7.91 -8.90 -6.07
C GLY A 245 -7.79 -9.73 -4.80
N TYR A 246 -6.96 -9.34 -3.83
CA TYR A 246 -6.73 -10.16 -2.64
C TYR A 246 -7.97 -10.20 -1.74
N ASN A 247 -8.12 -11.31 -1.00
CA ASN A 247 -8.99 -11.34 0.17
C ASN A 247 -8.39 -10.45 1.28
N LEU A 248 -9.23 -9.81 2.09
CA LEU A 248 -8.81 -8.89 3.15
C LEU A 248 -7.96 -9.59 4.21
N GLU A 249 -8.29 -10.81 4.62
CA GLU A 249 -7.51 -11.60 5.58
C GLU A 249 -6.09 -11.87 5.04
N GLU A 250 -5.99 -12.28 3.77
CA GLU A 250 -4.69 -12.51 3.11
C GLU A 250 -3.88 -11.23 2.94
N ALA A 251 -4.55 -10.12 2.59
CA ALA A 251 -3.92 -8.81 2.48
C ALA A 251 -3.34 -8.34 3.81
N ILE A 252 -4.08 -8.52 4.91
CA ILE A 252 -3.59 -8.25 6.27
C ILE A 252 -2.39 -9.15 6.59
N ILE A 253 -2.53 -10.48 6.48
CA ILE A 253 -1.48 -11.44 6.90
C ILE A 253 -0.18 -11.26 6.12
N SER A 254 -0.28 -10.96 4.81
CA SER A 254 0.89 -10.73 3.96
C SER A 254 1.56 -9.36 4.18
N THR A 255 0.92 -8.45 4.92
CA THR A 255 1.43 -7.10 5.20
C THR A 255 1.90 -6.96 6.65
N GLN A 256 1.55 -7.92 7.51
CA GLN A 256 2.01 -7.97 8.90
C GLN A 256 3.54 -7.98 9.02
N SER A 257 4.04 -7.14 9.92
CA SER A 257 5.39 -7.30 10.45
C SER A 257 5.47 -8.52 11.37
N ASN A 258 6.69 -8.98 11.66
CA ASN A 258 6.89 -10.05 12.64
C ASN A 258 6.30 -9.69 14.02
N ALA A 259 6.31 -8.41 14.41
CA ALA A 259 5.74 -7.95 15.67
C ALA A 259 4.20 -8.06 15.68
N ASP A 260 3.55 -7.74 14.56
CA ASP A 260 2.09 -7.87 14.41
C ASP A 260 1.67 -9.33 14.51
N LYS A 261 2.38 -10.22 13.80
CA LYS A 261 2.14 -11.68 13.84
C LYS A 261 2.31 -12.25 15.23
N VAL A 262 3.39 -11.88 15.93
CA VAL A 262 3.64 -12.33 17.30
C VAL A 262 2.57 -11.81 18.26
N SER A 263 2.18 -10.53 18.15
CA SER A 263 1.13 -9.95 18.99
C SER A 263 -0.21 -10.65 18.77
N ARG A 264 -0.52 -10.97 17.51
CA ARG A 264 -1.71 -11.76 17.17
C ARG A 264 -1.65 -13.16 17.77
N LEU A 265 -0.54 -13.87 17.56
CA LEU A 265 -0.41 -15.23 18.07
C LEU A 265 -0.52 -15.25 19.61
N ILE A 266 0.10 -14.30 20.32
CA ILE A 266 -0.02 -14.21 21.79
C ILE A 266 -1.49 -14.07 22.21
N LYS A 267 -2.27 -13.23 21.51
CA LYS A 267 -3.70 -13.09 21.79
C LYS A 267 -4.44 -14.42 21.64
N GLU A 268 -4.25 -15.11 20.52
CA GLU A 268 -4.90 -16.40 20.25
C GLU A 268 -4.46 -17.50 21.25
N LEU A 269 -3.18 -17.55 21.59
CA LEU A 269 -2.67 -18.50 22.60
C LEU A 269 -3.31 -18.25 23.97
N ASN A 270 -3.53 -17.00 24.34
CA ASN A 270 -4.12 -16.68 25.64
C ASN A 270 -5.63 -17.00 25.70
N THR A 271 -6.31 -17.15 24.56
CA THR A 271 -7.71 -17.59 24.51
C THR A 271 -7.90 -19.10 24.58
N LEU A 272 -6.86 -19.92 24.37
CA LEU A 272 -6.95 -21.38 24.45
C LEU A 272 -7.04 -21.87 25.90
N ASP A 273 -7.95 -22.76 26.28
CA ASP A 273 -8.05 -23.23 27.67
C ASP A 273 -6.83 -24.02 28.15
N LYS A 274 -6.25 -24.82 27.25
CA LYS A 274 -5.11 -25.70 27.52
C LYS A 274 -4.12 -25.69 26.36
N PHE A 275 -2.92 -26.20 26.61
CA PHE A 275 -1.92 -26.37 25.57
C PHE A 275 -2.38 -27.47 24.60
N ASP A 276 -2.62 -27.09 23.35
CA ASP A 276 -2.96 -28.00 22.26
C ASP A 276 -2.01 -27.76 21.09
N TYR A 277 -1.13 -28.74 20.85
CA TYR A 277 -0.09 -28.64 19.84
C TYR A 277 -0.67 -28.49 18.42
N ASN A 278 -1.75 -29.19 18.10
CA ASN A 278 -2.34 -29.15 16.76
C ASN A 278 -2.94 -27.77 16.47
N THR A 279 -3.75 -27.25 17.41
CA THR A 279 -4.31 -25.90 17.30
C THR A 279 -3.21 -24.82 17.20
N ILE A 280 -2.12 -24.96 17.97
CA ILE A 280 -0.98 -24.02 17.90
C ILE A 280 -0.29 -24.08 16.54
N LEU A 281 -0.12 -25.29 15.97
CA LEU A 281 0.46 -25.47 14.65
C LEU A 281 -0.43 -24.87 13.55
N ASP A 282 -1.75 -25.02 13.67
CA ASP A 282 -2.72 -24.41 12.77
C ASP A 282 -2.67 -22.88 12.83
N LEU A 283 -2.60 -22.30 14.02
CA LEU A 283 -2.41 -20.85 14.21
C LEU A 283 -1.10 -20.36 13.60
N LYS A 284 -0.01 -21.13 13.76
CA LYS A 284 1.29 -20.84 13.13
C LYS A 284 1.17 -20.83 11.60
N ASN A 285 0.54 -21.86 11.04
CA ASN A 285 0.40 -22.01 9.59
C ASN A 285 -0.48 -20.91 9.01
N TRP A 286 -1.60 -20.61 9.67
CA TRP A 286 -2.51 -19.54 9.32
C TRP A 286 -1.82 -18.17 9.28
N LEU A 287 -1.07 -17.79 10.33
CA LEU A 287 -0.31 -16.52 10.37
C LEU A 287 0.96 -16.54 9.51
N LYS A 288 1.31 -17.68 8.92
CA LYS A 288 2.53 -17.87 8.12
C LYS A 288 3.78 -17.41 8.89
N ILE A 289 3.97 -17.93 10.10
CA ILE A 289 5.14 -17.64 10.95
C ILE A 289 6.15 -18.80 10.97
N ASP A 290 7.41 -18.46 11.18
CA ASP A 290 8.48 -19.43 11.42
C ASP A 290 8.50 -19.90 12.89
N ASP A 291 9.29 -20.95 13.17
CA ASP A 291 9.41 -21.51 14.52
C ASP A 291 10.07 -20.55 15.52
N ARG A 292 10.89 -19.61 15.04
CA ARG A 292 11.53 -18.61 15.90
C ARG A 292 10.48 -17.66 16.47
N LEU A 293 9.55 -17.18 15.65
CA LEU A 293 8.44 -16.33 16.09
C LEU A 293 7.44 -17.09 16.95
N LEU A 294 7.17 -18.36 16.65
CA LEU A 294 6.35 -19.22 17.50
C LEU A 294 6.95 -19.33 18.91
N LYS A 295 8.25 -19.63 19.04
CA LYS A 295 8.94 -19.68 20.33
C LYS A 295 8.83 -18.35 21.09
N LEU A 296 9.00 -17.23 20.40
CA LEU A 296 8.87 -15.89 20.99
C LEU A 296 7.44 -15.63 21.52
N ALA A 297 6.41 -16.02 20.76
CA ALA A 297 5.02 -15.87 21.18
C ALA A 297 4.69 -16.77 22.38
N LEU A 298 5.11 -18.05 22.35
CA LEU A 298 4.93 -18.97 23.47
C LEU A 298 5.55 -18.43 24.76
N LYS A 299 6.77 -17.89 24.69
CA LYS A 299 7.47 -17.26 25.84
C LYS A 299 6.70 -16.10 26.47
N LYS A 300 5.93 -15.38 25.66
CA LYS A 300 5.13 -14.21 26.07
C LYS A 300 3.66 -14.54 26.35
N SER A 301 3.27 -15.80 26.19
CA SER A 301 1.92 -16.30 26.45
C SER A 301 1.82 -16.96 27.83
N LYS A 302 0.60 -17.36 28.22
CA LYS A 302 0.39 -18.20 29.41
C LYS A 302 1.07 -19.57 29.34
N PHE A 303 1.45 -20.05 28.16
CA PHE A 303 2.10 -21.35 27.94
C PHE A 303 3.63 -21.31 27.99
N ARG A 304 4.23 -20.27 28.60
CA ARG A 304 5.69 -20.15 28.75
C ARG A 304 6.38 -21.37 29.37
N VAL A 305 5.66 -22.18 30.15
CA VAL A 305 6.14 -23.38 30.84
C VAL A 305 6.30 -24.61 29.93
N HIS A 306 5.78 -24.54 28.71
CA HIS A 306 5.87 -25.62 27.71
C HIS A 306 6.96 -25.37 26.66
N LEU A 307 7.87 -24.44 26.93
CA LEU A 307 9.08 -24.28 26.15
C LEU A 307 10.10 -25.34 26.59
N PRO A 308 10.72 -26.08 25.66
CA PRO A 308 11.84 -26.97 25.97
C PRO A 308 13.06 -26.19 26.47
#